data_AF-A0A2T0Q255-F1
#
_entry.id   AF-A0A2T0Q255-F1
#
_cell.length_a   1.000
_cell.length_b   1.000
_cell.length_c   1.000
_cell.angle_alpha   90.00
_cell.angle_beta   90.00
_cell.angle_gamma   90.00
#
_symmetry.space_group_name_H-M   'P 1'
#
loop_
_entity.id
_entity.type
_entity.pdbx_description
1 polymer ?
#
loop_
_entity_poly.entity_id
_entity_poly.type
_entity_poly.pdbx_seq_one_letter_code
_entity_poly.pdbx_strand_id
1 'polypeptide(L)'
;MSAPASRLTGRDVLRLGTAGPRARPVRAGLAALGIAIGIAAMIAVLGVSASSRARLEAQLDALGTNLLTAAPGQTAFGEDAVLPPEAVGRIGRIDGVLAVSSIGLIDGAGVYRSHLSDERGTGGLGVYAAHPDLLDVTAATVRAGAWLNGATGRFPAVVLGDTAARRLGVATPGTQVWLGGRYFTVTGILAPAPLAPELDTAALVGQEAAAGLLGYDGSPTTVYERSADEDVAAVRELLARAADPEAPDNVEVSRPSDALAARDAADQAFTGLLLGVGSVALLVGGIGVANTMVVSVLERRREIGLRRALGATRGHIRVQFLAEALVLSAAGGAAGVLLGVGVTGVLAALNGWPLAVPPEALAGGLAATVLIGGVAGLYPAVRAARTPPTSALDSG
;
A
#
# COMPACT_ATOMS: atom_id res chain seq x y z
N MET A 1 -16.60 47.21 -48.17
CA MET A 1 -17.03 46.92 -46.79
C MET A 1 -16.70 45.46 -46.48
N SER A 2 -15.60 45.21 -45.78
CA SER A 2 -15.27 43.89 -45.23
C SER A 2 -16.21 43.61 -44.06
N ALA A 3 -17.09 42.61 -44.21
CA ALA A 3 -17.94 42.18 -43.10
C ALA A 3 -17.05 41.81 -41.90
N PRO A 4 -17.42 42.21 -40.67
CA PRO A 4 -16.64 41.88 -39.49
C PRO A 4 -16.51 40.36 -39.38
N ALA A 5 -15.29 39.87 -39.09
CA ALA A 5 -15.06 38.46 -38.85
C ALA A 5 -16.00 37.98 -37.74
N SER A 6 -16.85 37.00 -38.02
CA SER A 6 -17.73 36.42 -37.03
C SER A 6 -16.90 35.79 -35.91
N ARG A 7 -17.10 36.25 -34.67
CA ARG A 7 -16.39 35.77 -33.48
C ARG A 7 -17.40 35.13 -32.54
N LEU A 8 -17.18 33.88 -32.18
CA LEU A 8 -17.88 33.23 -31.08
C LEU A 8 -17.22 33.68 -29.77
N THR A 9 -18.00 34.23 -28.82
CA THR A 9 -17.45 34.52 -27.50
C THR A 9 -17.31 33.21 -26.70
N GLY A 10 -16.41 33.17 -25.71
CA GLY A 10 -16.23 31.96 -24.88
C GLY A 10 -17.52 31.52 -24.17
N ARG A 11 -18.39 32.48 -23.81
CA ARG A 11 -19.71 32.22 -23.22
C ARG A 11 -20.66 31.54 -24.22
N ASP A 12 -20.60 31.92 -25.49
CA ASP A 12 -21.39 31.29 -26.55
C ASP A 12 -20.94 29.85 -26.79
N VAL A 13 -19.61 29.62 -26.80
CA VAL A 13 -19.03 28.28 -26.96
C VAL A 13 -19.46 27.34 -25.82
N LEU A 14 -19.41 27.80 -24.57
CA LEU A 14 -19.88 27.04 -23.41
C LEU A 14 -21.39 26.74 -23.47
N ARG A 15 -22.20 27.74 -23.79
CA ARG A 15 -23.66 27.56 -23.94
C ARG A 15 -23.98 26.55 -25.05
N LEU A 16 -23.33 26.68 -26.20
CA LEU A 16 -23.52 25.76 -27.33
C LEU A 16 -23.01 24.35 -27.03
N GLY A 17 -21.88 24.21 -26.32
CA GLY A 17 -21.32 22.92 -25.93
C GLY A 17 -22.19 22.13 -24.95
N THR A 18 -22.95 22.81 -24.09
CA THR A 18 -23.90 22.15 -23.16
C THR A 18 -25.25 21.78 -23.80
N ALA A 19 -25.55 22.27 -25.01
CA ALA A 19 -26.86 22.09 -25.63
C ALA A 19 -27.09 20.65 -26.11
N GLY A 20 -26.08 20.01 -26.71
CA GLY A 20 -26.22 18.65 -27.22
C GLY A 20 -26.31 17.56 -26.13
N PRO A 21 -25.49 17.60 -25.04
CA PRO A 21 -25.60 16.64 -23.94
C PRO A 21 -26.97 16.70 -23.24
N ARG A 22 -27.54 17.90 -23.10
CA ARG A 22 -28.88 18.10 -22.51
C ARG A 22 -30.01 17.55 -23.36
N ALA A 23 -29.86 17.60 -24.69
CA ALA A 23 -30.88 17.05 -25.58
C ALA A 23 -30.98 15.52 -25.47
N ARG A 24 -29.91 14.83 -25.02
CA ARG A 24 -29.82 13.37 -24.98
C ARG A 24 -29.08 12.87 -23.73
N PRO A 25 -29.70 13.01 -22.54
CA PRO A 25 -29.04 12.81 -21.27
C PRO A 25 -28.57 11.36 -21.05
N VAL A 26 -29.32 10.36 -21.53
CA VAL A 26 -28.96 8.94 -21.35
C VAL A 26 -27.64 8.60 -22.05
N ARG A 27 -27.48 9.00 -23.32
CA ARG A 27 -26.26 8.71 -24.09
C ARG A 27 -25.07 9.52 -23.59
N ALA A 28 -25.30 10.80 -23.28
CA ALA A 28 -24.27 11.63 -22.66
C ALA A 28 -23.82 11.02 -21.32
N GLY A 29 -24.76 10.56 -20.49
CA GLY A 29 -24.47 9.87 -19.23
C GLY A 29 -23.63 8.61 -19.43
N LEU A 30 -23.99 7.73 -20.37
CA LEU A 30 -23.24 6.50 -20.66
C LEU A 30 -21.82 6.78 -21.17
N ALA A 31 -21.64 7.79 -22.03
CA ALA A 31 -20.32 8.18 -22.52
C ALA A 31 -19.45 8.82 -21.43
N ALA A 32 -20.05 9.70 -20.61
CA ALA A 32 -19.36 10.30 -19.46
C ALA A 32 -19.00 9.25 -18.40
N LEU A 33 -19.83 8.22 -18.21
CA LEU A 33 -19.58 7.12 -17.29
C LEU A 33 -18.33 6.32 -17.67
N GLY A 34 -18.11 6.05 -18.97
CA GLY A 34 -16.90 5.35 -19.43
C GLY A 34 -15.61 6.11 -19.06
N ILE A 35 -15.61 7.44 -19.25
CA ILE A 35 -14.51 8.30 -18.80
C ILE A 35 -14.41 8.31 -17.28
N ALA A 36 -15.55 8.46 -16.58
CA ALA A 36 -15.58 8.51 -15.12
C ALA A 36 -14.99 7.25 -14.51
N ILE A 37 -15.33 6.06 -15.02
CA ILE A 37 -14.79 4.78 -14.55
C ILE A 37 -13.28 4.69 -14.80
N GLY A 38 -12.82 5.05 -16.01
CA GLY A 38 -11.39 5.02 -16.34
C GLY A 38 -10.55 5.95 -15.45
N ILE A 39 -11.01 7.19 -15.25
CA ILE A 39 -10.37 8.15 -14.36
C ILE A 39 -10.47 7.70 -12.90
N ALA A 40 -11.63 7.24 -12.44
CA ALA A 40 -11.80 6.76 -11.08
C ALA A 40 -10.85 5.60 -10.78
N ALA A 41 -10.69 4.65 -11.70
CA ALA A 41 -9.76 3.54 -11.54
C ALA A 41 -8.31 4.04 -11.42
N MET A 42 -7.86 4.96 -12.29
CA MET A 42 -6.51 5.51 -12.19
C MET A 42 -6.27 6.28 -10.89
N ILE A 43 -7.20 7.16 -10.50
CA ILE A 43 -7.10 7.94 -9.26
C ILE A 43 -7.13 7.00 -8.04
N ALA A 44 -8.00 6.00 -8.05
CA ALA A 44 -8.09 5.02 -6.97
C ALA A 44 -6.79 4.24 -6.82
N VAL A 45 -6.22 3.73 -7.93
CA VAL A 45 -4.94 3.01 -7.91
C VAL A 45 -3.82 3.89 -7.36
N LEU A 46 -3.66 5.11 -7.89
CA LEU A 46 -2.62 6.03 -7.44
C LEU A 46 -2.80 6.44 -5.97
N GLY A 47 -4.03 6.74 -5.55
CA GLY A 47 -4.34 7.14 -4.19
C GLY A 47 -4.17 6.00 -3.18
N VAL A 48 -4.61 4.78 -3.53
CA VAL A 48 -4.45 3.60 -2.67
C VAL A 48 -2.98 3.27 -2.50
N SER A 49 -2.20 3.26 -3.60
CA SER A 49 -0.77 3.02 -3.53
C SER A 49 -0.05 4.11 -2.73
N ALA A 50 -0.34 5.40 -2.96
CA ALA A 50 0.26 6.48 -2.19
C ALA A 50 -0.10 6.42 -0.69
N SER A 51 -1.33 6.03 -0.36
CA SER A 51 -1.77 5.84 1.03
C SER A 51 -1.07 4.67 1.72
N SER A 52 -0.86 3.55 0.99
CA SER A 52 -0.08 2.40 1.47
C SER A 52 1.36 2.80 1.76
N ARG A 53 2.00 3.51 0.83
CA ARG A 53 3.38 3.98 0.97
C ARG A 53 3.56 4.97 2.11
N ALA A 54 2.66 5.95 2.22
CA ALA A 54 2.70 6.91 3.34
C ALA A 54 2.61 6.21 4.71
N ARG A 55 1.90 5.08 4.81
CA ARG A 55 1.89 4.25 6.02
C ARG A 55 3.21 3.51 6.23
N LEU A 56 3.84 3.03 5.17
CA LEU A 56 5.13 2.32 5.22
C LEU A 56 6.26 3.29 5.60
N GLU A 57 6.31 4.45 4.97
CA GLU A 57 7.24 5.55 5.27
C GLU A 57 7.10 5.97 6.73
N ALA A 58 5.88 6.23 7.21
CA ALA A 58 5.65 6.56 8.62
C ALA A 58 6.11 5.46 9.59
N GLN A 59 6.05 4.18 9.18
CA GLN A 59 6.59 3.07 9.99
C GLN A 59 8.12 3.07 9.99
N LEU A 60 8.75 3.27 8.83
CA LEU A 60 10.21 3.33 8.71
C LEU A 60 10.77 4.54 9.47
N ASP A 61 10.13 5.71 9.37
CA ASP A 61 10.51 6.93 10.09
C ASP A 61 10.39 6.76 11.60
N ALA A 62 9.36 6.06 12.08
CA ALA A 62 9.15 5.83 13.51
C ALA A 62 10.12 4.80 14.10
N LEU A 63 10.54 3.82 13.30
CA LEU A 63 11.30 2.67 13.78
C LEU A 63 12.79 2.73 13.44
N GLY A 64 13.20 3.62 12.52
CA GLY A 64 14.56 3.73 12.00
C GLY A 64 14.95 2.59 11.06
N THR A 65 16.06 2.78 10.35
CA THR A 65 16.66 1.79 9.44
C THR A 65 17.93 1.16 10.02
N ASN A 66 18.19 1.41 11.30
CA ASN A 66 19.40 1.02 12.02
C ASN A 66 19.26 -0.24 12.88
N LEU A 67 18.21 -1.04 12.64
CA LEU A 67 18.08 -2.36 13.26
C LEU A 67 18.71 -3.42 12.33
N LEU A 68 19.73 -4.14 12.81
CA LEU A 68 20.23 -5.35 12.16
C LEU A 68 19.87 -6.59 12.98
N THR A 69 19.78 -7.70 12.29
CA THR A 69 19.52 -9.02 12.88
C THR A 69 20.61 -10.00 12.48
N ALA A 70 21.11 -10.75 13.45
CA ALA A 70 21.96 -11.92 13.24
C ALA A 70 21.21 -13.17 13.69
N ALA A 71 21.04 -14.13 12.79
CA ALA A 71 20.41 -15.41 13.05
C ALA A 71 21.33 -16.56 12.61
N PRO A 72 21.19 -17.77 13.17
CA PRO A 72 21.87 -18.93 12.63
C PRO A 72 21.41 -19.20 11.20
N GLY A 73 22.38 -19.37 10.30
CA GLY A 73 22.18 -19.85 8.94
C GLY A 73 22.33 -21.37 8.86
N GLN A 74 22.89 -21.86 7.75
CA GLN A 74 23.17 -23.28 7.55
C GLN A 74 24.67 -23.56 7.63
N THR A 75 25.04 -24.70 8.20
CA THR A 75 26.42 -25.19 8.17
C THR A 75 26.80 -25.68 6.77
N ALA A 76 28.09 -25.91 6.53
CA ALA A 76 28.58 -26.51 5.28
C ALA A 76 27.96 -27.88 4.94
N PHE A 77 27.38 -28.56 5.93
CA PHE A 77 26.70 -29.85 5.77
C PHE A 77 25.18 -29.73 5.61
N GLY A 78 24.63 -28.50 5.61
CA GLY A 78 23.21 -28.22 5.48
C GLY A 78 22.41 -28.39 6.77
N GLU A 79 23.08 -28.42 7.92
CA GLU A 79 22.43 -28.47 9.24
C GLU A 79 22.18 -27.06 9.77
N ASP A 80 21.19 -26.90 10.66
CA ASP A 80 20.93 -25.62 11.32
C ASP A 80 22.10 -25.25 12.22
N ALA A 81 22.68 -24.07 12.00
CA ALA A 81 23.74 -23.56 12.86
C ALA A 81 23.17 -23.18 14.24
N VAL A 82 24.05 -23.08 15.24
CA VAL A 82 23.70 -22.60 16.58
C VAL A 82 24.61 -21.42 16.90
N LEU A 83 24.01 -20.29 17.28
CA LEU A 83 24.79 -19.16 17.74
C LEU A 83 25.29 -19.41 19.16
N PRO A 84 26.57 -19.12 19.46
CA PRO A 84 27.09 -19.25 20.79
C PRO A 84 26.43 -18.24 21.76
N PRO A 85 26.23 -18.59 23.04
CA PRO A 85 25.64 -17.68 24.03
C PRO A 85 26.38 -16.34 24.17
N GLU A 86 27.68 -16.31 23.91
CA GLU A 86 28.52 -15.11 23.97
C GLU A 86 28.30 -14.14 22.79
N ALA A 87 27.54 -14.53 21.76
CA ALA A 87 27.30 -13.73 20.56
C ALA A 87 26.76 -12.33 20.90
N VAL A 88 25.79 -12.25 21.80
CA VAL A 88 25.17 -10.98 22.24
C VAL A 88 26.22 -10.03 22.82
N GLY A 89 27.06 -10.53 23.73
CA GLY A 89 28.11 -9.75 24.37
C GLY A 89 29.25 -9.37 23.42
N ARG A 90 29.54 -10.18 22.40
CA ARG A 90 30.53 -9.84 21.36
C ARG A 90 30.01 -8.75 20.43
N ILE A 91 28.78 -8.86 19.96
CA ILE A 91 28.14 -7.86 19.09
C ILE A 91 28.06 -6.50 19.79
N GLY A 92 27.72 -6.48 21.09
CA GLY A 92 27.65 -5.25 21.88
C GLY A 92 28.99 -4.54 22.08
N ARG A 93 30.12 -5.12 21.66
CA ARG A 93 31.46 -4.51 21.71
C ARG A 93 31.94 -3.96 20.36
N ILE A 94 31.14 -4.08 19.30
CA ILE A 94 31.46 -3.47 18.01
C ILE A 94 31.27 -1.94 18.16
N ASP A 95 32.26 -1.17 17.70
CA ASP A 95 32.14 0.29 17.66
C ASP A 95 30.95 0.71 16.78
N GLY A 96 30.14 1.66 17.27
CA GLY A 96 28.93 2.12 16.59
C GLY A 96 27.64 1.38 16.98
N VAL A 97 27.74 0.26 17.70
CA VAL A 97 26.57 -0.44 18.29
C VAL A 97 26.09 0.30 19.53
N LEU A 98 24.80 0.67 19.54
CA LEU A 98 24.15 1.40 20.61
C LEU A 98 23.45 0.46 21.61
N ALA A 99 22.82 -0.61 21.12
CA ALA A 99 22.09 -1.57 21.95
C ALA A 99 22.01 -2.94 21.28
N VAL A 100 22.00 -4.01 22.09
CA VAL A 100 21.90 -5.39 21.61
C VAL A 100 21.01 -6.18 22.55
N SER A 101 20.15 -7.02 21.99
CA SER A 101 19.34 -7.97 22.75
C SER A 101 19.13 -9.23 21.90
N SER A 102 18.61 -10.29 22.49
CA SER A 102 18.30 -11.52 21.75
C SER A 102 16.99 -12.18 22.19
N ILE A 103 16.53 -13.05 21.31
CA ILE A 103 15.59 -14.11 21.65
C ILE A 103 16.23 -15.47 21.34
N GLY A 104 15.83 -16.49 22.08
CA GLY A 104 16.19 -17.88 21.82
C GLY A 104 14.95 -18.75 21.77
N LEU A 105 14.74 -19.45 20.66
CA LEU A 105 13.69 -20.47 20.56
C LEU A 105 13.96 -21.58 21.57
N ILE A 106 12.92 -22.04 22.24
CA ILE A 106 13.00 -23.17 23.15
C ILE A 106 12.49 -24.40 22.41
N ASP A 107 13.41 -25.26 21.97
CA ASP A 107 13.06 -26.45 21.19
C ASP A 107 12.15 -27.40 21.97
N GLY A 108 11.12 -27.90 21.28
CA GLY A 108 10.13 -28.80 21.86
C GLY A 108 9.12 -28.14 22.81
N ALA A 109 9.22 -26.84 23.07
CA ALA A 109 8.23 -26.13 23.88
C ALA A 109 7.08 -25.58 23.00
N GLY A 110 5.88 -26.14 23.17
CA GLY A 110 4.65 -25.61 22.56
C GLY A 110 3.88 -24.67 23.49
N VAL A 111 3.15 -23.73 22.90
CA VAL A 111 2.18 -22.87 23.61
C VAL A 111 0.75 -23.22 23.23
N TYR A 112 -0.10 -23.37 24.25
CA TYR A 112 -1.49 -23.78 24.09
C TYR A 112 -2.41 -23.01 25.02
N ARG A 113 -3.71 -23.00 24.70
CA ARG A 113 -4.71 -22.36 25.55
C ARG A 113 -4.89 -23.12 26.87
N SER A 114 -4.78 -24.44 26.85
CA SER A 114 -4.82 -25.30 28.03
C SER A 114 -4.15 -26.65 27.76
N HIS A 115 -3.86 -27.41 28.82
CA HIS A 115 -3.34 -28.78 28.73
C HIS A 115 -4.26 -29.79 28.00
N LEU A 116 -5.52 -29.42 27.72
CA LEU A 116 -6.48 -30.24 26.97
C LEU A 116 -6.50 -29.92 25.47
N SER A 117 -5.68 -28.97 25.03
CA SER A 117 -5.57 -28.60 23.62
C SER A 117 -4.81 -29.69 22.88
N ASP A 118 -5.10 -29.87 21.58
CA ASP A 118 -4.34 -30.80 20.74
C ASP A 118 -2.86 -30.38 20.70
N GLU A 119 -1.97 -31.30 21.08
CA GLU A 119 -0.52 -31.08 21.11
C GLU A 119 0.04 -30.76 19.72
N ARG A 120 -0.64 -31.19 18.64
CA ARG A 120 -0.27 -30.86 17.25
C ARG A 120 -0.76 -29.48 16.80
N GLY A 121 -1.55 -28.80 17.62
CA GLY A 121 -2.25 -27.57 17.30
C GLY A 121 -1.59 -26.30 17.87
N THR A 122 -0.26 -26.19 17.91
CA THR A 122 0.42 -24.95 18.35
C THR A 122 0.04 -23.74 17.49
N GLY A 123 -0.45 -23.98 16.27
CA GLY A 123 -0.86 -22.94 15.35
C GLY A 123 0.31 -22.11 14.87
N GLY A 124 1.52 -22.68 14.77
CA GLY A 124 2.73 -21.99 14.33
C GLY A 124 3.24 -20.94 15.31
N LEU A 125 2.94 -21.10 16.60
CA LEU A 125 3.44 -20.26 17.68
C LEU A 125 4.71 -20.87 18.27
N GLY A 126 5.72 -20.03 18.51
CA GLY A 126 6.98 -20.42 19.13
C GLY A 126 7.08 -19.91 20.57
N VAL A 127 7.82 -20.64 21.41
CA VAL A 127 8.16 -20.19 22.77
C VAL A 127 9.58 -19.71 22.76
N TYR A 128 9.80 -18.48 23.20
CA TYR A 128 11.09 -17.81 23.12
C TYR A 128 11.53 -17.33 24.50
N ALA A 129 12.78 -17.61 24.84
CA ALA A 129 13.49 -16.92 25.90
C ALA A 129 13.81 -15.49 25.42
N ALA A 130 13.43 -14.49 26.20
CA ALA A 130 13.61 -13.08 25.86
C ALA A 130 14.39 -12.34 26.94
N HIS A 131 15.28 -11.45 26.51
CA HIS A 131 16.00 -10.56 27.40
C HIS A 131 15.10 -9.36 27.83
N PRO A 132 15.23 -8.82 29.06
CA PRO A 132 14.34 -7.74 29.53
C PRO A 132 14.41 -6.43 28.74
N ASP A 133 15.52 -6.15 28.06
CA ASP A 133 15.80 -4.98 27.23
C ASP A 133 15.41 -5.15 25.75
N LEU A 134 14.80 -6.29 25.37
CA LEU A 134 14.40 -6.58 23.99
C LEU A 134 13.54 -5.49 23.33
N LEU A 135 12.64 -4.87 24.10
CA LEU A 135 11.75 -3.83 23.57
C LEU A 135 12.49 -2.53 23.25
N ASP A 136 13.56 -2.22 23.99
CA ASP A 136 14.37 -1.03 23.76
C ASP A 136 15.14 -1.16 22.43
N VAL A 137 15.57 -2.37 22.08
CA VAL A 137 16.27 -2.66 20.82
C VAL A 137 15.30 -2.81 19.65
N THR A 138 14.20 -3.53 19.80
CA THR A 138 13.27 -3.79 18.68
C THR A 138 12.28 -2.66 18.42
N ALA A 139 12.19 -1.69 19.34
CA ALA A 139 11.14 -0.66 19.39
C ALA A 139 9.71 -1.23 19.45
N ALA A 140 9.56 -2.50 19.85
CA ALA A 140 8.27 -3.11 20.08
C ALA A 140 7.61 -2.53 21.34
N THR A 141 6.29 -2.40 21.33
CA THR A 141 5.54 -1.76 22.42
C THR A 141 4.52 -2.72 23.02
N VAL A 142 4.20 -2.56 24.30
CA VAL A 142 3.17 -3.35 24.97
C VAL A 142 1.81 -2.70 24.74
N ARG A 143 0.89 -3.44 24.10
CA ARG A 143 -0.49 -3.00 23.87
C ARG A 143 -1.33 -3.08 25.15
N ALA A 144 -1.11 -4.11 25.95
CA ALA A 144 -1.85 -4.33 27.20
C ALA A 144 -0.98 -5.06 28.24
N GLY A 145 -1.07 -4.65 29.51
CA GLY A 145 -0.31 -5.26 30.60
C GLY A 145 1.08 -4.67 30.75
N ALA A 146 2.06 -5.51 31.10
CA ALA A 146 3.44 -5.11 31.34
C ALA A 146 4.44 -6.05 30.65
N TRP A 147 5.61 -5.50 30.31
CA TRP A 147 6.75 -6.29 29.84
C TRP A 147 7.42 -7.06 30.99
N LEU A 148 8.28 -8.01 30.64
CA LEU A 148 9.11 -8.75 31.57
C LEU A 148 10.14 -7.81 32.24
N ASN A 149 10.44 -8.06 33.51
CA ASN A 149 11.48 -7.37 34.26
C ASN A 149 12.26 -8.38 35.12
N GLY A 150 13.30 -7.92 35.83
CA GLY A 150 14.15 -8.82 36.64
C GLY A 150 13.41 -9.60 37.73
N ALA A 151 12.21 -9.18 38.15
CA ALA A 151 11.37 -9.95 39.07
C ALA A 151 10.47 -10.94 38.32
N THR A 152 9.72 -10.48 37.32
CA THR A 152 8.75 -11.33 36.60
C THR A 152 9.42 -12.35 35.69
N GLY A 153 10.60 -12.04 35.15
CA GLY A 153 11.37 -12.93 34.27
C GLY A 153 11.91 -14.20 34.94
N ARG A 154 11.79 -14.31 36.26
CA ARG A 154 12.18 -15.50 37.06
C ARG A 154 11.03 -16.46 37.34
N PHE A 155 9.81 -15.99 37.21
CA PHE A 155 8.60 -16.75 37.53
C PHE A 155 7.93 -17.26 36.24
N PRO A 156 6.93 -18.15 36.33
CA PRO A 156 6.11 -18.59 35.19
C PRO A 156 5.21 -17.45 34.65
N ALA A 157 5.83 -16.42 34.10
CA ALA A 157 5.22 -15.28 33.45
C ALA A 157 5.58 -15.28 31.96
N VAL A 158 4.61 -14.93 31.12
CA VAL A 158 4.77 -14.87 29.67
C VAL A 158 4.20 -13.56 29.15
N VAL A 159 4.84 -13.01 28.12
CA VAL A 159 4.28 -11.95 27.28
C VAL A 159 3.96 -12.55 25.92
N LEU A 160 2.75 -12.31 25.42
CA LEU A 160 2.33 -12.83 24.12
C LEU A 160 2.51 -11.78 23.03
N GLY A 161 2.96 -12.20 21.86
CA GLY A 161 2.83 -11.42 20.62
C GLY A 161 1.37 -11.14 20.26
N ASP A 162 1.13 -10.15 19.40
CA ASP A 162 -0.22 -9.76 18.98
C ASP A 162 -0.98 -10.92 18.30
N THR A 163 -0.32 -11.64 17.40
CA THR A 163 -0.90 -12.80 16.71
C THR A 163 -1.02 -14.01 17.63
N ALA A 164 -0.03 -14.25 18.50
CA ALA A 164 -0.09 -15.31 19.51
C ALA A 164 -1.30 -15.14 20.45
N ALA A 165 -1.50 -13.93 20.96
CA ALA A 165 -2.64 -13.61 21.83
C ALA A 165 -3.99 -13.83 21.11
N ARG A 166 -4.12 -13.38 19.85
CA ARG A 166 -5.34 -13.61 19.05
C ARG A 166 -5.61 -15.09 18.81
N ARG A 167 -4.60 -15.85 18.39
CA ARG A 167 -4.75 -17.30 18.10
C ARG A 167 -5.11 -18.10 19.35
N LEU A 168 -4.54 -17.73 20.49
CA LEU A 168 -4.85 -18.36 21.78
C LEU A 168 -6.16 -17.85 22.41
N GLY A 169 -6.84 -16.86 21.82
CA GLY A 169 -8.05 -16.26 22.38
C GLY A 169 -7.79 -15.53 23.71
N VAL A 170 -6.62 -14.90 23.85
CA VAL A 170 -6.21 -14.12 25.01
C VAL A 170 -6.40 -12.63 24.72
N ALA A 171 -7.45 -12.04 25.28
CA ALA A 171 -7.74 -10.61 25.11
C ALA A 171 -7.06 -9.72 26.17
N THR A 172 -6.91 -10.23 27.40
CA THR A 172 -6.44 -9.47 28.56
C THR A 172 -5.29 -10.18 29.30
N PRO A 173 -4.35 -9.43 29.88
CA PRO A 173 -3.41 -9.95 30.86
C PRO A 173 -4.11 -10.59 32.07
N GLY A 174 -3.39 -11.45 32.79
CA GLY A 174 -3.86 -12.20 33.95
C GLY A 174 -4.42 -13.58 33.62
N THR A 175 -4.62 -13.89 32.35
CA THR A 175 -5.03 -15.25 31.93
C THR A 175 -3.85 -16.20 31.92
N GLN A 176 -4.11 -17.50 32.08
CA GLN A 176 -3.07 -18.53 32.01
C GLN A 176 -3.04 -19.19 30.64
N VAL A 177 -1.83 -19.59 30.23
CA VAL A 177 -1.57 -20.40 29.03
C VAL A 177 -0.68 -21.57 29.42
N TRP A 178 -0.80 -22.66 28.68
CA TRP A 178 -0.01 -23.87 28.91
C TRP A 178 1.24 -23.83 28.03
N LEU A 179 2.41 -23.86 28.66
CA LEU A 179 3.73 -23.76 28.04
C LEU A 179 4.62 -24.87 28.59
N GLY A 180 5.18 -25.71 27.71
CA GLY A 180 6.17 -26.72 28.11
C GLY A 180 5.76 -27.59 29.31
N GLY A 181 4.49 -28.02 29.36
CA GLY A 181 4.00 -28.90 30.43
C GLY A 181 3.60 -28.19 31.74
N ARG A 182 3.46 -26.85 31.75
CA ARG A 182 3.01 -26.10 32.93
C ARG A 182 2.24 -24.82 32.57
N TYR A 183 1.53 -24.26 33.55
CA TYR A 183 0.85 -22.97 33.38
C TYR A 183 1.79 -21.79 33.59
N PHE A 184 1.71 -20.84 32.67
CA PHE A 184 2.30 -19.51 32.77
C PHE A 184 1.19 -18.46 32.77
N THR A 185 1.41 -17.37 33.51
CA THR A 185 0.47 -16.24 33.55
C THR A 185 0.86 -15.20 32.52
N VAL A 186 -0.09 -14.82 31.67
CA VAL A 186 0.09 -13.76 30.67
C VAL A 186 0.16 -12.42 31.38
N THR A 187 1.34 -11.80 31.39
CA THR A 187 1.59 -10.51 32.05
C THR A 187 1.42 -9.33 31.10
N GLY A 188 1.64 -9.55 29.80
CA GLY A 188 1.51 -8.55 28.77
C GLY A 188 1.15 -9.12 27.41
N ILE A 189 0.67 -8.26 26.53
CA ILE A 189 0.45 -8.53 25.12
C ILE A 189 1.11 -7.41 24.31
N LEU A 190 1.99 -7.77 23.38
CA LEU A 190 2.65 -6.82 22.50
C LEU A 190 1.68 -6.24 21.47
N ALA A 191 1.98 -5.02 21.03
CA ALA A 191 1.47 -4.49 19.77
C ALA A 191 2.22 -5.15 18.59
N PRO A 192 1.67 -5.11 17.36
CA PRO A 192 2.38 -5.61 16.19
C PRO A 192 3.80 -5.05 16.07
N ALA A 193 4.78 -5.92 15.86
CA ALA A 193 6.20 -5.58 15.75
C ALA A 193 6.70 -5.72 14.29
N PRO A 194 6.54 -4.70 13.44
CA PRO A 194 6.79 -4.83 12.00
C PRO A 194 8.26 -5.06 11.62
N LEU A 195 9.22 -4.62 12.44
CA LEU A 195 10.65 -4.90 12.25
C LEU A 195 11.11 -6.24 12.85
N ALA A 196 10.28 -6.88 13.68
CA ALA A 196 10.58 -8.16 14.31
C ALA A 196 9.32 -9.05 14.31
N PRO A 197 8.83 -9.45 13.11
CA PRO A 197 7.54 -10.14 12.97
C PRO A 197 7.48 -11.48 13.70
N GLU A 198 8.60 -12.09 14.04
CA GLU A 198 8.70 -13.29 14.87
C GLU A 198 8.13 -13.05 16.28
N LEU A 199 8.20 -11.81 16.79
CA LEU A 199 7.63 -11.44 18.08
C LEU A 199 6.10 -11.49 18.07
N ASP A 200 5.44 -11.32 16.92
CA ASP A 200 3.97 -11.35 16.83
C ASP A 200 3.41 -12.75 17.07
N THR A 201 4.16 -13.80 16.72
CA THR A 201 3.80 -15.21 16.91
C THR A 201 4.52 -15.86 18.10
N ALA A 202 5.21 -15.06 18.92
CA ALA A 202 5.98 -15.54 20.06
C ALA A 202 5.16 -15.58 21.36
N ALA A 203 5.46 -16.59 22.18
CA ALA A 203 5.24 -16.59 23.61
C ALA A 203 6.59 -16.33 24.30
N LEU A 204 6.78 -15.12 24.80
CA LEU A 204 8.05 -14.61 25.31
C LEU A 204 8.12 -14.82 26.83
N VAL A 205 9.10 -15.60 27.28
CA VAL A 205 9.38 -15.88 28.69
C VAL A 205 10.74 -15.31 29.07
N GLY A 206 10.93 -14.94 30.34
CA GLY A 206 12.25 -14.44 30.77
C GLY A 206 13.32 -15.52 30.69
N GLN A 207 14.55 -15.16 30.32
CA GLN A 207 15.65 -16.12 30.17
C GLN A 207 15.89 -17.00 31.41
N GLU A 208 15.83 -16.42 32.61
CA GLU A 208 16.02 -17.20 33.86
C GLU A 208 14.91 -18.25 34.04
N ALA A 209 13.64 -17.89 33.80
CA ALA A 209 12.53 -18.84 33.82
C ALA A 209 12.61 -19.87 32.68
N ALA A 210 13.08 -19.47 31.50
CA ALA A 210 13.27 -20.36 30.37
C ALA A 210 14.32 -21.44 30.67
N ALA A 211 15.47 -21.05 31.21
CA ALA A 211 16.54 -21.98 31.57
C ALA A 211 16.12 -22.91 32.71
N GLY A 212 15.52 -22.35 33.78
CA GLY A 212 15.15 -23.12 34.96
C GLY A 212 13.91 -24.00 34.82
N LEU A 213 12.97 -23.64 33.93
CA LEU A 213 11.66 -24.31 33.84
C LEU A 213 11.39 -25.00 32.50
N LEU A 214 12.07 -24.58 31.43
CA LEU A 214 11.81 -25.05 30.07
C LEU A 214 13.07 -25.62 29.37
N GLY A 215 14.23 -25.64 30.05
CA GLY A 215 15.45 -26.24 29.53
C GLY A 215 16.17 -25.43 28.45
N TYR A 216 15.97 -24.10 28.42
CA TYR A 216 16.70 -23.23 27.51
C TYR A 216 18.21 -23.28 27.79
N ASP A 217 19.01 -23.49 26.74
CA ASP A 217 20.45 -23.72 26.78
C ASP A 217 21.29 -22.43 26.79
N GLY A 218 20.64 -21.28 26.55
CA GLY A 218 21.29 -19.96 26.47
C GLY A 218 21.68 -19.54 25.05
N SER A 219 21.46 -20.39 24.04
CA SER A 219 21.82 -20.11 22.65
C SER A 219 20.76 -19.20 22.02
N PRO A 220 21.12 -18.02 21.49
CA PRO A 220 20.14 -17.15 20.82
C PRO A 220 19.80 -17.69 19.43
N THR A 221 18.53 -17.61 19.03
CA THR A 221 18.10 -17.87 17.65
C THR A 221 17.99 -16.60 16.82
N THR A 222 17.90 -15.45 17.48
CA THR A 222 17.98 -14.16 16.80
C THR A 222 18.59 -13.14 17.75
N VAL A 223 19.66 -12.49 17.31
CA VAL A 223 20.25 -11.33 17.98
C VAL A 223 19.83 -10.09 17.22
N TYR A 224 19.23 -9.14 17.93
CA TYR A 224 18.86 -7.83 17.44
C TYR A 224 19.92 -6.83 17.90
N GLU A 225 20.36 -5.96 17.00
CA GLU A 225 21.25 -4.86 17.34
C GLU A 225 20.75 -3.55 16.73
N ARG A 226 20.94 -2.45 17.45
CA ARG A 226 20.82 -1.11 16.91
C ARG A 226 22.16 -0.42 16.89
N SER A 227 22.52 0.11 15.72
CA SER A 227 23.73 0.88 15.49
C SER A 227 23.42 2.35 15.20
N ALA A 228 24.42 3.24 15.21
CA ALA A 228 24.23 4.59 14.69
C ALA A 228 23.99 4.53 13.17
N ASP A 229 23.14 5.43 12.63
CA ASP A 229 22.75 5.41 11.21
C ASP A 229 23.95 5.46 10.24
N GLU A 230 25.02 6.16 10.63
CA GLU A 230 26.26 6.26 9.86
C GLU A 230 27.13 5.00 9.92
N ASP A 231 26.99 4.20 10.97
CA ASP A 231 27.82 3.00 11.24
C ASP A 231 27.17 1.70 10.78
N VAL A 232 25.87 1.70 10.43
CA VAL A 232 25.11 0.46 10.12
C VAL A 232 25.80 -0.37 9.03
N ALA A 233 26.41 0.27 8.02
CA ALA A 233 27.13 -0.45 6.97
C ALA A 233 28.38 -1.17 7.51
N ALA A 234 29.17 -0.48 8.35
CA ALA A 234 30.38 -1.03 8.96
C ALA A 234 30.05 -2.14 9.97
N VAL A 235 29.04 -1.92 10.83
CA VAL A 235 28.56 -2.91 11.80
C VAL A 235 28.07 -4.16 11.09
N ARG A 236 27.29 -4.01 10.00
CA ARG A 236 26.79 -5.16 9.21
C ARG A 236 27.90 -6.07 8.69
N GLU A 237 29.03 -5.52 8.27
CA GLU A 237 30.17 -6.30 7.79
C GLU A 237 30.89 -7.08 8.90
N LEU A 238 30.81 -6.59 10.14
CA LEU A 238 31.45 -7.20 11.30
C LEU A 238 30.52 -8.17 12.06
N LEU A 239 29.20 -8.03 11.87
CA LEU A 239 28.19 -8.69 12.70
C LEU A 239 28.33 -10.22 12.72
N ALA A 240 28.49 -10.85 11.56
CA ALA A 240 28.66 -12.30 11.44
C ALA A 240 29.91 -12.79 12.19
N ARG A 241 31.05 -12.09 12.03
CA ARG A 241 32.32 -12.43 12.68
C ARG A 241 32.29 -12.19 14.19
N ALA A 242 31.50 -11.23 14.66
CA ALA A 242 31.30 -10.99 16.08
C ALA A 242 30.34 -12.02 16.70
N ALA A 243 29.28 -12.38 15.97
CA ALA A 243 28.30 -13.38 16.40
C ALA A 243 28.97 -14.75 16.58
N ASP A 244 29.67 -15.23 15.55
CA ASP A 244 30.42 -16.49 15.57
C ASP A 244 31.80 -16.33 14.87
N PRO A 245 32.88 -16.09 15.64
CA PRO A 245 34.23 -15.98 15.09
C PRO A 245 34.78 -17.30 14.52
N GLU A 246 34.29 -18.45 14.98
CA GLU A 246 34.78 -19.75 14.54
C GLU A 246 34.15 -20.13 13.19
N ALA A 247 32.88 -19.79 13.00
CA ALA A 247 32.15 -20.06 11.76
C ALA A 247 31.26 -18.88 11.31
N PRO A 248 31.86 -17.75 10.86
CA PRO A 248 31.10 -16.56 10.49
C PRO A 248 30.16 -16.79 9.30
N ASP A 249 30.50 -17.71 8.40
CA ASP A 249 29.68 -18.05 7.23
C ASP A 249 28.37 -18.77 7.62
N ASN A 250 28.28 -19.28 8.86
CA ASN A 250 27.07 -19.89 9.40
C ASN A 250 26.11 -18.86 10.01
N VAL A 251 26.40 -17.56 9.91
CA VAL A 251 25.56 -16.50 10.48
C VAL A 251 24.90 -15.71 9.36
N GLU A 252 23.57 -15.69 9.35
CA GLU A 252 22.81 -14.86 8.44
C GLU A 252 22.59 -13.47 9.05
N VAL A 253 23.06 -12.44 8.33
CA VAL A 253 22.89 -11.04 8.73
C VAL A 253 21.89 -10.36 7.79
N SER A 254 20.82 -9.84 8.38
CA SER A 254 19.75 -9.16 7.67
C SER A 254 19.41 -7.82 8.29
N ARG A 255 18.74 -6.97 7.51
CA ARG A 255 18.20 -5.68 7.95
C ARG A 255 16.69 -5.70 7.70
N PRO A 256 15.85 -5.76 8.74
CA PRO A 256 14.39 -5.85 8.56
C PRO A 256 13.78 -4.73 7.71
N SER A 257 14.37 -3.53 7.70
CA SER A 257 13.91 -2.44 6.84
C SER A 257 14.07 -2.71 5.33
N ASP A 258 14.98 -3.61 4.92
CA ASP A 258 15.18 -3.97 3.52
C ASP A 258 13.96 -4.73 2.97
N ALA A 259 13.32 -5.56 3.80
CA ALA A 259 12.08 -6.24 3.43
C ALA A 259 10.93 -5.24 3.21
N LEU A 260 10.87 -4.19 4.02
CA LEU A 260 9.92 -3.09 3.86
C LEU A 260 10.22 -2.29 2.57
N ALA A 261 11.49 -1.98 2.29
CA ALA A 261 11.90 -1.33 1.05
C ALA A 261 11.60 -2.18 -0.20
N ALA A 262 11.78 -3.51 -0.12
CA ALA A 262 11.42 -4.43 -1.19
C ALA A 262 9.90 -4.46 -1.43
N ARG A 263 9.08 -4.39 -0.35
CA ARG A 263 7.63 -4.24 -0.47
C ARG A 263 7.24 -2.93 -1.16
N ASP A 264 7.89 -1.81 -0.80
CA ASP A 264 7.66 -0.54 -1.49
C ASP A 264 7.95 -0.68 -2.99
N ALA A 265 9.11 -1.21 -3.36
CA ALA A 265 9.50 -1.43 -4.75
C ALA A 265 8.49 -2.29 -5.53
N ALA A 266 7.99 -3.37 -4.90
CA ALA A 266 6.94 -4.21 -5.47
C ALA A 266 5.63 -3.44 -5.65
N ASP A 267 5.21 -2.65 -4.66
CA ASP A 267 4.03 -1.78 -4.75
C ASP A 267 4.18 -0.80 -5.92
N GLN A 268 5.38 -0.24 -6.18
CA GLN A 268 5.62 0.62 -7.34
C GLN A 268 5.44 -0.11 -8.67
N ALA A 269 5.97 -1.32 -8.79
CA ALA A 269 5.79 -2.13 -9.99
C ALA A 269 4.30 -2.46 -10.22
N PHE A 270 3.57 -2.84 -9.17
CA PHE A 270 2.13 -3.12 -9.27
C PHE A 270 1.31 -1.89 -9.63
N THR A 271 1.61 -0.72 -9.05
CA THR A 271 0.98 0.55 -9.44
C THR A 271 1.15 0.79 -10.94
N GLY A 272 2.36 0.59 -11.48
CA GLY A 272 2.64 0.77 -12.90
C GLY A 272 1.80 -0.14 -13.81
N LEU A 273 1.65 -1.41 -13.46
CA LEU A 273 0.80 -2.36 -14.19
C LEU A 273 -0.68 -1.96 -14.15
N LEU A 274 -1.18 -1.58 -12.97
CA LEU A 274 -2.57 -1.16 -12.79
C LEU A 274 -2.89 0.16 -13.50
N LEU A 275 -1.94 1.10 -13.55
CA LEU A 275 -2.04 2.30 -14.38
C LEU A 275 -2.18 1.97 -15.87
N GLY A 276 -1.47 0.95 -16.35
CA GLY A 276 -1.63 0.44 -17.71
C GLY A 276 -3.07 -0.02 -17.98
N VAL A 277 -3.66 -0.78 -17.06
CA VAL A 277 -5.06 -1.22 -17.16
C VAL A 277 -6.03 -0.03 -17.10
N GLY A 278 -5.79 0.93 -16.19
CA GLY A 278 -6.57 2.16 -16.09
C GLY A 278 -6.53 3.00 -17.37
N SER A 279 -5.37 3.04 -18.04
CA SER A 279 -5.20 3.72 -19.34
C SER A 279 -6.04 3.07 -20.43
N VAL A 280 -6.13 1.74 -20.47
CA VAL A 280 -7.01 1.01 -21.41
C VAL A 280 -8.48 1.30 -21.13
N ALA A 281 -8.90 1.31 -19.86
CA ALA A 281 -10.27 1.68 -19.49
C ALA A 281 -10.63 3.10 -19.96
N LEU A 282 -9.69 4.03 -19.84
CA LEU A 282 -9.86 5.40 -20.30
C LEU A 282 -9.93 5.50 -21.84
N LEU A 283 -9.15 4.71 -22.57
CA LEU A 283 -9.27 4.60 -24.03
C LEU A 283 -10.65 4.10 -24.46
N VAL A 284 -11.17 3.06 -23.80
CA VAL A 284 -12.53 2.55 -24.05
C VAL A 284 -13.58 3.64 -23.78
N GLY A 285 -13.41 4.41 -22.70
CA GLY A 285 -14.23 5.59 -22.41
C GLY A 285 -14.19 6.64 -23.54
N GLY A 286 -12.99 6.92 -24.05
CA GLY A 286 -12.78 7.83 -25.20
C GLY A 286 -13.46 7.34 -26.47
N ILE A 287 -13.40 6.04 -26.78
CA ILE A 287 -14.11 5.43 -27.91
C ILE A 287 -15.64 5.59 -27.73
N GLY A 288 -16.14 5.42 -26.51
CA GLY A 288 -17.56 5.65 -26.18
C GLY A 288 -18.01 7.09 -26.47
N VAL A 289 -17.17 8.08 -26.13
CA VAL A 289 -17.40 9.49 -26.48
C VAL A 289 -17.40 9.68 -27.99
N ALA A 290 -16.39 9.18 -28.70
CA ALA A 290 -16.30 9.32 -30.15
C ALA A 290 -17.54 8.74 -30.85
N ASN A 291 -17.97 7.54 -30.46
CA ASN A 291 -19.14 6.88 -31.03
C ASN A 291 -20.42 7.70 -30.79
N THR A 292 -20.64 8.15 -29.55
CA THR A 292 -21.78 8.99 -29.18
C THR A 292 -21.82 10.26 -30.01
N MET A 293 -20.67 10.89 -30.22
CA MET A 293 -20.54 12.11 -31.01
C MET A 293 -20.78 11.87 -32.50
N VAL A 294 -20.26 10.78 -33.09
CA VAL A 294 -20.53 10.43 -34.50
C VAL A 294 -22.03 10.29 -34.72
N VAL A 295 -22.71 9.53 -33.86
CA VAL A 295 -24.16 9.32 -33.94
C VAL A 295 -24.90 10.65 -33.79
N SER A 296 -24.50 11.50 -32.83
CA SER A 296 -25.11 12.83 -32.66
C SER A 296 -24.97 13.71 -33.92
N VAL A 297 -23.87 13.63 -34.64
CA VAL A 297 -23.66 14.38 -35.89
C VAL A 297 -24.56 13.88 -37.00
N LEU A 298 -24.73 12.56 -37.12
CA LEU A 298 -25.62 11.95 -38.11
C LEU A 298 -27.08 12.34 -37.89
N GLU A 299 -27.52 12.33 -36.63
CA GLU A 299 -28.92 12.65 -36.29
C GLU A 299 -29.22 14.16 -36.36
N ARG A 300 -28.22 15.02 -36.16
CA ARG A 300 -28.35 16.49 -36.25
C ARG A 300 -27.95 17.05 -37.62
N ARG A 301 -27.82 16.20 -38.64
CA ARG A 301 -27.30 16.60 -39.95
C ARG A 301 -28.07 17.76 -40.58
N ARG A 302 -29.41 17.73 -40.53
CA ARG A 302 -30.27 18.80 -41.05
C ARG A 302 -30.10 20.13 -40.31
N GLU A 303 -30.01 20.09 -38.98
CA GLU A 303 -29.75 21.26 -38.13
C GLU A 303 -28.40 21.91 -38.47
N ILE A 304 -27.36 21.08 -38.66
CA ILE A 304 -26.02 21.54 -39.05
C ILE A 304 -26.07 22.17 -40.46
N GLY A 305 -26.77 21.53 -41.41
CA GLY A 305 -26.99 22.07 -42.76
C GLY A 305 -27.67 23.43 -42.74
N LEU A 306 -28.72 23.59 -41.92
CA LEU A 306 -29.45 24.86 -41.77
C LEU A 306 -28.54 25.97 -41.22
N ARG A 307 -27.76 25.69 -40.16
CA ARG A 307 -26.78 26.66 -39.62
C ARG A 307 -25.76 27.08 -40.68
N ARG A 308 -25.29 26.14 -41.49
CA ARG A 308 -24.33 26.40 -42.58
C ARG A 308 -24.96 27.22 -43.70
N ALA A 309 -26.23 27.00 -44.04
CA ALA A 309 -26.97 27.78 -45.02
C ALA A 309 -27.22 29.22 -44.55
N LEU A 310 -27.41 29.43 -43.25
CA LEU A 310 -27.53 30.75 -42.61
C LEU A 310 -26.19 31.47 -42.40
N GLY A 311 -25.07 30.92 -42.90
CA GLY A 311 -23.76 31.59 -42.89
C GLY A 311 -22.78 31.13 -41.81
N ALA A 312 -23.09 30.09 -41.01
CA ALA A 312 -22.12 29.55 -40.06
C ALA A 312 -20.87 28.98 -40.78
N THR A 313 -19.68 29.35 -40.33
CA THR A 313 -18.43 28.85 -40.91
C THR A 313 -18.16 27.39 -40.51
N ARG A 314 -17.29 26.68 -41.25
CA ARG A 314 -16.85 25.33 -40.84
C ARG A 314 -16.18 25.37 -39.47
N GLY A 315 -15.46 26.45 -39.17
CA GLY A 315 -14.82 26.68 -37.86
C GLY A 315 -15.83 26.73 -36.71
N HIS A 316 -16.96 27.43 -36.88
CA HIS A 316 -18.00 27.49 -35.85
C HIS A 316 -18.56 26.12 -35.50
N ILE A 317 -18.82 25.29 -36.52
CA ILE A 317 -19.32 23.92 -36.31
C ILE A 317 -18.25 23.05 -35.62
N ARG A 318 -16.97 23.15 -36.02
CA ARG A 318 -15.89 22.40 -35.35
C ARG A 318 -15.78 22.76 -33.87
N VAL A 319 -15.72 24.07 -33.57
CA VAL A 319 -15.58 24.56 -32.20
C VAL A 319 -16.78 24.14 -31.35
N GLN A 320 -17.99 24.20 -31.90
CA GLN A 320 -19.20 23.75 -31.20
C GLN A 320 -19.11 22.27 -30.80
N PHE A 321 -18.85 21.38 -31.75
CA PHE A 321 -18.82 19.93 -31.46
C PHE A 321 -17.61 19.53 -30.62
N LEU A 322 -16.47 20.21 -30.78
CA LEU A 322 -15.31 20.00 -29.93
C LEU A 322 -15.58 20.45 -28.49
N ALA A 323 -16.22 21.61 -28.30
CA ALA A 323 -16.63 22.09 -26.99
C ALA A 323 -17.64 21.15 -26.32
N GLU A 324 -18.56 20.57 -27.09
CA GLU A 324 -19.51 19.56 -26.61
C GLU A 324 -18.78 18.30 -26.09
N ALA A 325 -17.80 17.79 -26.84
CA ALA A 325 -16.97 16.68 -26.39
C ALA A 325 -16.17 17.03 -25.12
N LEU A 326 -15.55 18.22 -25.09
CA LEU A 326 -14.76 18.67 -23.93
C LEU A 326 -15.60 18.85 -22.67
N VAL A 327 -16.82 19.40 -22.79
CA VAL A 327 -17.74 19.53 -21.65
C VAL A 327 -18.16 18.15 -21.13
N LEU A 328 -18.46 17.22 -22.04
CA LEU A 328 -18.84 15.86 -21.67
C LEU A 328 -17.70 15.13 -20.97
N SER A 329 -16.50 15.22 -21.53
CA SER A 329 -15.30 14.63 -20.94
C SER A 329 -14.99 15.29 -19.60
N ALA A 330 -14.98 16.62 -19.49
CA ALA A 330 -14.74 17.30 -18.23
C ALA A 330 -15.73 16.89 -17.12
N ALA A 331 -17.01 16.73 -17.46
CA ALA A 331 -18.01 16.22 -16.51
C ALA A 331 -17.71 14.78 -16.08
N GLY A 332 -17.36 13.90 -17.04
CA GLY A 332 -16.95 12.52 -16.75
C GLY A 332 -15.68 12.46 -15.90
N GLY A 333 -14.67 13.27 -16.21
CA GLY A 333 -13.41 13.33 -15.45
C GLY A 333 -13.59 13.88 -14.05
N ALA A 334 -14.40 14.93 -13.88
CA ALA A 334 -14.74 15.45 -12.55
C ALA A 334 -15.46 14.39 -11.71
N ALA A 335 -16.46 13.70 -12.29
CA ALA A 335 -17.14 12.60 -11.63
C ALA A 335 -16.18 11.45 -11.30
N GLY A 336 -15.28 11.10 -12.22
CA GLY A 336 -14.28 10.05 -12.03
C GLY A 336 -13.29 10.40 -10.92
N VAL A 337 -12.80 11.64 -10.86
CA VAL A 337 -11.92 12.11 -9.78
C VAL A 337 -12.64 12.00 -8.43
N LEU A 338 -13.87 12.50 -8.33
CA LEU A 338 -14.65 12.42 -7.09
C LEU A 338 -14.86 10.96 -6.65
N LEU A 339 -15.23 10.08 -7.58
CA LEU A 339 -15.39 8.66 -7.31
C LEU A 339 -14.07 8.00 -6.88
N GLY A 340 -12.97 8.28 -7.59
CA GLY A 340 -11.65 7.74 -7.28
C GLY A 340 -11.17 8.15 -5.90
N VAL A 341 -11.26 9.45 -5.57
CA VAL A 341 -10.95 9.97 -4.23
C VAL A 341 -11.84 9.32 -3.16
N GLY A 342 -13.14 9.16 -3.45
CA GLY A 342 -14.07 8.51 -2.54
C GLY A 342 -13.68 7.05 -2.26
N VAL A 343 -13.34 6.29 -3.30
CA VAL A 343 -12.87 4.90 -3.17
C VAL A 343 -11.58 4.83 -2.38
N THR A 344 -10.60 5.70 -2.67
CA THR A 344 -9.36 5.78 -1.89
C THR A 344 -9.65 6.11 -0.42
N GLY A 345 -10.53 7.06 -0.14
CA GLY A 345 -10.91 7.43 1.22
C GLY A 345 -11.53 6.28 2.00
N VAL A 346 -12.45 5.53 1.38
CA VAL A 346 -13.07 4.35 2.00
C VAL A 346 -12.02 3.28 2.27
N LEU A 347 -11.16 2.96 1.30
CA LEU A 347 -10.13 1.93 1.48
C LEU A 347 -9.07 2.34 2.51
N ALA A 348 -8.66 3.61 2.53
CA ALA A 348 -7.72 4.13 3.51
C ALA A 348 -8.30 4.01 4.92
N ALA A 349 -9.58 4.38 5.11
CA ALA A 349 -10.25 4.24 6.40
C ALA A 349 -10.38 2.79 6.86
N LEU A 350 -10.75 1.86 5.96
CA LEU A 350 -10.89 0.44 6.29
C LEU A 350 -9.56 -0.22 6.68
N ASN A 351 -8.45 0.22 6.09
CA ASN A 351 -7.13 -0.36 6.34
C ASN A 351 -6.31 0.42 7.39
N GLY A 352 -6.83 1.51 7.94
CA GLY A 352 -6.09 2.38 8.87
C GLY A 352 -4.87 3.05 8.22
N TRP A 353 -4.99 3.41 6.94
CA TRP A 353 -3.96 4.12 6.19
C TRP A 353 -4.25 5.63 6.23
N PRO A 354 -3.20 6.48 6.20
CA PRO A 354 -3.39 7.90 5.98
C PRO A 354 -3.97 8.11 4.57
N LEU A 355 -4.95 9.00 4.44
CA LEU A 355 -5.50 9.35 3.13
C LEU A 355 -4.49 10.22 2.38
N ALA A 356 -3.75 9.62 1.43
CA ALA A 356 -2.80 10.32 0.58
C ALA A 356 -3.23 10.19 -0.88
N VAL A 357 -3.77 11.27 -1.45
CA VAL A 357 -4.05 11.37 -2.89
C VAL A 357 -3.10 12.42 -3.49
N PRO A 358 -2.12 12.02 -4.32
CA PRO A 358 -1.16 12.95 -4.89
C PRO A 358 -1.86 14.03 -5.75
N PRO A 359 -1.56 15.33 -5.57
CA PRO A 359 -2.11 16.39 -6.41
C PRO A 359 -1.81 16.19 -7.90
N GLU A 360 -0.65 15.60 -8.20
CA GLU A 360 -0.23 15.24 -9.55
C GLU A 360 -1.15 14.18 -10.19
N ALA A 361 -1.66 13.23 -9.40
CA ALA A 361 -2.64 12.25 -9.88
C ALA A 361 -3.95 12.94 -10.27
N LEU A 362 -4.43 13.88 -9.45
CA LEU A 362 -5.64 14.66 -9.73
C LEU A 362 -5.47 15.52 -10.99
N ALA A 363 -4.36 16.26 -11.08
CA ALA A 363 -4.04 17.07 -12.25
C ALA A 363 -3.87 16.22 -13.51
N GLY A 364 -3.15 15.09 -13.41
CA GLY A 364 -2.94 14.13 -14.48
C GLY A 364 -4.24 13.50 -14.98
N GLY A 365 -5.14 13.10 -14.09
CA GLY A 365 -6.44 12.55 -14.44
C GLY A 365 -7.33 13.56 -15.18
N LEU A 366 -7.36 14.82 -14.71
CA LEU A 366 -8.08 15.90 -15.38
C LEU A 366 -7.46 16.22 -16.75
N ALA A 367 -6.14 16.31 -16.84
CA ALA A 367 -5.43 16.56 -18.09
C ALA A 367 -5.67 15.43 -19.11
N ALA A 368 -5.59 14.17 -18.68
CA ALA A 368 -5.87 13.00 -19.51
C ALA A 368 -7.31 13.02 -20.04
N THR A 369 -8.26 13.44 -19.21
CA THR A 369 -9.66 13.58 -19.62
C THR A 369 -9.84 14.61 -20.73
N VAL A 370 -9.23 15.80 -20.60
CA VAL A 370 -9.31 16.86 -21.61
C VAL A 370 -8.65 16.40 -22.91
N LEU A 371 -7.48 15.75 -22.81
CA LEU A 371 -6.73 15.24 -23.96
C LEU A 371 -7.53 14.18 -24.72
N ILE A 372 -8.01 13.15 -24.02
CA ILE A 372 -8.74 12.03 -24.64
C ILE A 372 -10.10 12.49 -25.15
N GLY A 373 -10.81 13.33 -24.40
CA GLY A 373 -12.05 13.95 -24.84
C GLY A 373 -11.89 14.78 -26.11
N GLY A 374 -10.84 15.60 -26.15
CA GLY A 374 -10.48 16.39 -27.32
C GLY A 374 -10.15 15.54 -28.54
N VAL A 375 -9.30 14.52 -28.38
CA VAL A 375 -8.92 13.60 -29.45
C VAL A 375 -10.14 12.81 -29.97
N ALA A 376 -10.94 12.23 -29.06
CA ALA A 376 -12.15 11.49 -29.39
C ALA A 376 -13.20 12.37 -30.10
N GLY A 377 -13.32 13.64 -29.68
CA GLY A 377 -14.25 14.62 -30.25
C GLY A 377 -13.80 15.24 -31.57
N LEU A 378 -12.50 15.19 -31.89
CA LEU A 378 -11.94 15.87 -33.06
C LEU A 378 -12.45 15.30 -34.39
N TYR A 379 -12.43 13.97 -34.55
CA TYR A 379 -12.91 13.33 -35.78
C TYR A 379 -14.40 13.64 -36.06
N PRO A 380 -15.32 13.46 -35.09
CA PRO A 380 -16.73 13.85 -35.25
C PRO A 380 -16.91 15.34 -35.54
N ALA A 381 -16.17 16.22 -34.86
CA ALA A 381 -16.26 17.67 -35.07
C ALA A 381 -15.83 18.08 -36.50
N VAL A 382 -14.77 17.47 -37.02
CA VAL A 382 -14.32 17.68 -38.40
C VAL A 382 -15.36 17.15 -39.38
N ARG A 383 -15.95 15.97 -39.11
CA ARG A 383 -17.01 15.39 -39.94
C ARG A 383 -18.25 16.27 -39.98
N ALA A 384 -18.71 16.78 -38.83
CA ALA A 384 -19.84 17.70 -38.72
C ALA A 384 -19.63 18.98 -39.53
N ALA A 385 -18.43 19.56 -39.46
CA ALA A 385 -18.11 20.78 -40.18
C ALA A 385 -18.02 20.62 -41.70
N ARG A 386 -17.90 19.37 -42.20
CA ARG A 386 -17.89 19.06 -43.63
C ARG A 386 -19.29 18.80 -44.19
N THR A 387 -20.33 18.80 -43.36
CA THR A 387 -21.72 18.71 -43.82
C THR A 387 -22.07 19.88 -44.75
N PRO A 388 -22.58 19.63 -45.98
CA PRO A 388 -22.90 20.67 -46.94
C PRO A 388 -24.19 21.42 -46.55
N PRO A 389 -24.33 22.71 -46.90
CA PRO A 389 -25.56 23.47 -46.65
C PRO A 389 -26.81 22.84 -47.28
N THR A 390 -26.65 22.16 -48.42
CA THR A 390 -27.72 21.47 -49.15
C THR A 390 -28.40 20.38 -48.32
N SER A 391 -27.73 19.82 -47.30
CA SER A 391 -28.34 18.87 -46.36
C SER A 391 -29.47 19.46 -45.51
N ALA A 392 -29.71 20.78 -45.56
CA ALA A 392 -30.89 21.41 -44.98
C ALA A 392 -32.18 21.07 -45.76
N LEU A 393 -32.03 20.76 -47.06
CA LEU A 393 -33.11 20.54 -48.03
C LEU A 393 -33.35 19.07 -48.35
N ASP A 394 -32.39 18.18 -48.03
CA ASP A 394 -32.58 16.74 -48.12
C ASP A 394 -33.69 16.32 -47.15
N SER A 395 -34.89 16.14 -47.68
CA SER A 395 -35.96 15.36 -47.07
C SER A 395 -35.59 13.89 -47.18
N GLY A 396 -34.91 13.38 -46.16
CA GLY A 396 -35.07 11.97 -45.81
C GLY A 396 -36.48 11.77 -45.26
#